data_AF-A0A7C7NJ16-F1
#
_entry.id   AF-A0A7C7NJ16-F1
#
_cell.length_a   1.000
_cell.length_b   1.000
_cell.length_c   1.000
_cell.angle_alpha   90.00
_cell.angle_beta   90.00
_cell.angle_gamma   90.00
#
_symmetry.space_group_name_H-M   'P 1'
#
loop_
_entity.id
_entity.type
_entity.pdbx_description
1 polymer ?
#
loop_
_entity_poly.entity_id
_entity_poly.type
_entity_poly.pdbx_seq_one_letter_code
_entity_poly.pdbx_strand_id
1 'polypeptide(L)'
;MKTRLLTIIAVGISFFFLTACNENRDVVEINSALDRVALVQTAVSAFPLDSIGIVRTRLTEAKDDIKWLALDSNVVFVKSDAKAVGDLALASRYLKDTPGRISGLVNEIGRCKTQLTGLKEVIELSATLDAKGDTIDDVYLKKNLDIEIEAVNNLESALFETSRLIRLGLETDSASWASIDSLITEKKGLWARGIAGEDNVIRTHEE
;
A
#
# COMPACT_ATOMS: atom_id res chain seq x y z
N MET A 1 33.63 82.17 -33.01
CA MET A 1 32.82 82.54 -31.83
C MET A 1 31.79 81.44 -31.57
N LYS A 2 31.76 80.92 -30.33
CA LYS A 2 30.62 80.33 -29.62
C LYS A 2 30.06 78.99 -30.17
N THR A 3 30.43 77.86 -29.54
CA THR A 3 29.62 77.05 -28.56
C THR A 3 28.51 76.23 -29.23
N ARG A 4 28.19 74.97 -28.91
CA ARG A 4 28.58 73.99 -27.89
C ARG A 4 27.88 72.65 -28.25
N LEU A 5 28.59 71.54 -28.05
CA LEU A 5 28.12 70.38 -27.25
C LEU A 5 26.93 69.53 -27.76
N LEU A 6 27.20 68.29 -28.19
CA LEU A 6 26.51 67.09 -27.65
C LEU A 6 27.19 65.79 -28.13
N THR A 7 27.60 65.03 -27.13
CA THR A 7 28.24 63.71 -27.14
C THR A 7 27.17 62.62 -27.27
N ILE A 8 27.33 61.62 -28.16
CA ILE A 8 26.87 60.25 -27.90
C ILE A 8 27.91 59.28 -28.49
N ILE A 9 28.57 58.57 -27.58
CA ILE A 9 29.47 57.45 -27.81
C ILE A 9 28.59 56.20 -27.95
N ALA A 10 28.57 55.56 -29.12
CA ALA A 10 27.97 54.25 -29.30
C ALA A 10 29.02 53.18 -28.97
N VAL A 11 29.16 52.87 -27.67
CA VAL A 11 29.88 51.70 -27.20
C VAL A 11 28.97 50.49 -27.38
N GLY A 12 29.33 49.61 -28.33
CA GLY A 12 28.73 48.30 -28.48
C GLY A 12 29.10 47.42 -27.28
N ILE A 13 28.22 47.39 -26.29
CA ILE A 13 28.32 46.51 -25.12
C ILE A 13 27.24 45.43 -25.22
N SER A 14 27.67 44.23 -24.85
CA SER A 14 26.87 43.08 -24.43
C SER A 14 26.27 42.22 -25.53
N PHE A 15 27.14 41.32 -25.98
CA PHE A 15 26.87 39.88 -26.09
C PHE A 15 25.93 39.44 -24.95
N PHE A 16 24.62 39.46 -25.22
CA PHE A 16 23.64 38.76 -24.40
C PHE A 16 23.89 37.26 -24.56
N PHE A 17 24.66 36.68 -23.64
CA PHE A 17 24.51 35.26 -23.33
C PHE A 17 23.09 35.09 -22.80
N LEU A 18 22.18 34.73 -23.71
CA LEU A 18 20.95 34.04 -23.35
C LEU A 18 21.39 32.68 -22.77
N THR A 19 21.67 32.65 -21.47
CA THR A 19 21.58 31.42 -20.70
C THR A 19 20.11 31.03 -20.72
N ALA A 20 19.70 30.32 -21.77
CA ALA A 20 18.55 29.46 -21.70
C ALA A 20 18.75 28.61 -20.44
N CYS A 21 17.80 28.65 -19.50
CA CYS A 21 17.69 27.64 -18.47
C CYS A 21 17.48 26.31 -19.19
N ASN A 22 18.58 25.63 -19.51
CA ASN A 22 18.57 24.27 -20.02
C ASN A 22 18.41 23.37 -18.81
N GLU A 23 17.18 23.30 -18.29
CA GLU A 23 16.85 22.38 -17.22
C GLU A 23 17.14 20.96 -17.73
N ASN A 24 17.99 20.23 -17.02
CA ASN A 24 18.37 18.88 -17.43
C ASN A 24 17.10 18.02 -17.43
N ARG A 25 16.70 17.52 -18.61
CA ARG A 25 15.48 16.72 -18.79
C ARG A 25 15.41 15.54 -17.84
N ASP A 26 16.54 14.91 -17.55
CA ASP A 26 16.62 13.75 -16.65
C ASP A 26 16.30 14.18 -15.21
N VAL A 27 16.74 15.38 -14.80
CA VAL A 27 16.41 15.96 -13.47
C VAL A 27 14.92 16.28 -13.37
N VAL A 28 14.31 16.79 -14.46
CA VAL A 28 12.85 17.01 -14.51
C VAL A 28 12.08 15.70 -14.35
N GLU A 29 12.50 14.65 -15.04
CA GLU A 29 11.90 13.32 -14.96
C GLU A 29 12.04 12.71 -13.57
N ILE A 30 13.21 12.85 -12.94
CA ILE A 30 13.43 12.43 -11.55
C ILE A 30 12.53 13.19 -10.58
N ASN A 31 12.40 14.51 -10.71
CA ASN A 31 11.51 15.30 -9.85
C ASN A 31 10.04 14.84 -10.01
N SER A 32 9.60 14.58 -11.24
CA SER A 32 8.26 14.03 -11.50
C SER A 32 8.06 12.66 -10.84
N ALA A 33 9.07 11.79 -10.89
CA ALA A 33 9.03 10.49 -10.21
C ALA A 33 8.98 10.64 -8.68
N LEU A 34 9.73 11.59 -8.10
CA LEU A 34 9.69 11.90 -6.67
C LEU A 34 8.31 12.41 -6.24
N ASP A 35 7.66 13.25 -7.04
CA ASP A 35 6.29 13.73 -6.79
C ASP A 35 5.30 12.56 -6.76
N ARG A 36 5.41 11.62 -7.72
CA ARG A 36 4.60 10.40 -7.74
C ARG A 36 4.81 9.54 -6.50
N VAL A 37 6.06 9.36 -6.06
CA VAL A 37 6.35 8.64 -4.81
C VAL A 37 5.76 9.36 -3.59
N ALA A 38 5.74 10.70 -3.57
CA ALA A 38 5.10 11.48 -2.51
C ALA A 38 3.56 11.33 -2.51
N LEU A 39 2.93 11.24 -3.68
CA LEU A 39 1.52 10.91 -3.81
C LEU A 39 1.21 9.51 -3.27
N VAL A 40 2.04 8.51 -3.61
CA VAL A 40 1.90 7.16 -3.06
C VAL A 40 2.06 7.17 -1.53
N GLN A 41 3.05 7.88 -0.99
CA GLN A 41 3.23 8.00 0.46
C GLN A 41 2.00 8.61 1.14
N THR A 42 1.41 9.63 0.53
CA THR A 42 0.19 10.27 1.04
C THR A 42 -0.97 9.29 1.07
N ALA A 43 -1.15 8.52 -0.02
CA ALA A 43 -2.20 7.51 -0.11
C ALA A 43 -2.01 6.37 0.93
N VAL A 44 -0.78 5.89 1.12
CA VAL A 44 -0.47 4.86 2.13
C VAL A 44 -0.78 5.37 3.54
N SER A 45 -0.42 6.62 3.84
CA SER A 45 -0.68 7.24 5.15
C SER A 45 -2.17 7.46 5.42
N ALA A 46 -3.00 7.47 4.37
CA ALA A 46 -4.45 7.63 4.47
C ALA A 46 -5.20 6.30 4.70
N PHE A 47 -4.52 5.14 4.70
CA PHE A 47 -5.19 3.88 4.99
C PHE A 47 -5.74 3.86 6.42
N PRO A 48 -7.00 3.42 6.63
CA PRO A 48 -7.63 3.38 7.95
C PRO A 48 -7.15 2.14 8.75
N LEU A 49 -5.90 2.18 9.23
CA LEU A 49 -5.22 1.03 9.83
C LEU A 49 -5.97 0.43 11.02
N ASP A 50 -6.55 1.27 11.88
CA ASP A 50 -7.31 0.82 13.05
C ASP A 50 -8.57 0.06 12.64
N SER A 51 -9.35 0.60 11.70
CA SER A 51 -10.55 -0.04 11.17
C SER A 51 -10.22 -1.38 10.50
N ILE A 52 -9.15 -1.41 9.71
CA ILE A 52 -8.66 -2.65 9.08
C ILE A 52 -8.25 -3.66 10.15
N GLY A 53 -7.54 -3.22 11.18
CA GLY A 53 -7.10 -4.05 12.30
C GLY A 53 -8.27 -4.70 13.02
N ILE A 54 -9.27 -3.90 13.39
CA ILE A 54 -10.50 -4.36 14.07
C ILE A 54 -11.22 -5.41 13.24
N VAL A 55 -11.44 -5.15 11.95
CA VAL A 55 -12.13 -6.11 11.07
C VAL A 55 -11.32 -7.40 10.94
N ARG A 56 -9.99 -7.32 10.77
CA ARG A 56 -9.14 -8.52 10.68
C ARG A 56 -9.18 -9.37 11.95
N THR A 57 -9.12 -8.74 13.11
CA THR A 57 -9.22 -9.44 14.41
C THR A 57 -10.55 -10.16 14.52
N ARG A 58 -11.65 -9.45 14.31
CA ARG A 58 -13.00 -10.00 14.39
C ARG A 58 -13.25 -11.15 13.40
N LEU A 59 -12.78 -11.03 12.16
CA LEU A 59 -12.88 -12.11 11.16
C LEU A 59 -12.04 -13.33 11.58
N THR A 60 -10.90 -13.12 12.24
CA THR A 60 -10.07 -14.22 12.74
C THR A 60 -10.76 -14.96 13.89
N GLU A 61 -11.28 -14.22 14.86
CA GLU A 61 -12.06 -14.77 15.98
C GLU A 61 -13.28 -15.54 15.48
N ALA A 62 -14.05 -14.98 14.55
CA ALA A 62 -15.18 -15.64 13.92
C ALA A 62 -14.79 -16.95 13.22
N LYS A 63 -13.63 -17.00 12.55
CA LYS A 63 -13.13 -18.23 11.92
C LYS A 63 -12.76 -19.28 12.95
N ASP A 64 -12.17 -18.88 14.07
CA ASP A 64 -11.76 -19.81 15.11
C ASP A 64 -12.98 -20.34 15.88
N ASP A 65 -13.99 -19.50 16.13
CA ASP A 65 -15.30 -19.91 16.64
C ASP A 65 -15.95 -20.98 15.74
N ILE A 66 -16.04 -20.72 14.43
CA ILE A 66 -16.66 -21.68 13.49
C ILE A 66 -15.88 -22.99 13.45
N LYS A 67 -14.55 -22.95 13.46
CA LYS A 67 -13.73 -24.18 13.50
C LYS A 67 -13.98 -24.97 14.78
N TRP A 68 -13.99 -24.30 15.93
CA TRP A 68 -14.20 -24.96 17.22
C TRP A 68 -15.60 -25.57 17.29
N LEU A 69 -16.63 -24.82 16.90
CA LEU A 69 -18.02 -25.30 16.84
C LEU A 69 -18.17 -26.50 15.90
N ALA A 70 -17.47 -26.52 14.76
CA ALA A 70 -17.54 -27.62 13.80
C ALA A 70 -16.91 -28.94 14.30
N LEU A 71 -16.15 -28.92 15.40
CA LEU A 71 -15.58 -30.11 16.02
C LEU A 71 -16.51 -30.74 17.07
N ASP A 72 -17.57 -30.04 17.48
CA ASP A 72 -18.47 -30.50 18.53
C ASP A 72 -19.63 -31.33 17.96
N SER A 73 -19.93 -32.47 18.58
CA SER A 73 -20.99 -33.39 18.12
C SER A 73 -22.40 -32.83 18.25
N ASN A 74 -22.62 -31.84 19.11
CA ASN A 74 -23.92 -31.20 19.33
C ASN A 74 -24.21 -30.08 18.32
N VAL A 75 -23.25 -29.74 17.46
CA VAL A 75 -23.37 -28.66 16.49
C VAL A 75 -23.35 -29.20 15.07
N VAL A 76 -24.44 -28.97 14.33
CA VAL A 76 -24.54 -29.36 12.92
C VAL A 76 -24.56 -28.11 12.03
N PHE A 77 -23.64 -28.07 11.07
CA PHE A 77 -23.65 -27.10 9.98
C PHE A 77 -24.44 -27.67 8.81
N VAL A 78 -25.32 -26.85 8.24
CA VAL A 78 -26.19 -27.22 7.12
C VAL A 78 -25.83 -26.42 5.87
N LYS A 79 -26.39 -26.83 4.72
CA LYS A 79 -26.08 -26.20 3.43
C LYS A 79 -26.37 -24.69 3.39
N SER A 80 -27.40 -24.22 4.10
CA SER A 80 -27.72 -22.78 4.19
C SER A 80 -26.61 -21.96 4.85
N ASP A 81 -25.79 -22.58 5.70
CA ASP A 81 -24.71 -21.90 6.43
C ASP A 81 -23.50 -21.62 5.52
N ALA A 82 -23.37 -22.37 4.42
CA ALA A 82 -22.21 -22.35 3.55
C ALA A 82 -21.92 -20.96 2.98
N LYS A 83 -22.95 -20.16 2.70
CA LYS A 83 -22.76 -18.79 2.19
C LYS A 83 -22.04 -17.92 3.22
N ALA A 84 -22.52 -17.88 4.46
CA ALA A 84 -21.91 -17.06 5.52
C ALA A 84 -20.48 -17.49 5.84
N VAL A 85 -20.21 -18.80 5.88
CA VAL A 85 -18.85 -19.34 6.05
C VAL A 85 -17.95 -18.95 4.87
N GLY A 86 -18.46 -19.03 3.64
CA GLY A 86 -17.74 -18.65 2.43
C GLY A 86 -17.39 -17.16 2.41
N ASP A 87 -18.33 -16.29 2.75
CA ASP A 87 -18.13 -14.84 2.79
C ASP A 87 -17.12 -14.45 3.88
N LEU A 88 -17.18 -15.09 5.06
CA LEU A 88 -16.18 -14.94 6.12
C LEU A 88 -14.77 -15.31 5.62
N ALA A 89 -14.64 -16.46 4.95
CA ALA A 89 -13.37 -16.92 4.41
C ALA A 89 -12.84 -15.96 3.31
N LEU A 90 -13.73 -15.43 2.47
CA LEU A 90 -13.39 -14.50 1.40
C LEU A 90 -12.92 -13.15 1.94
N ALA A 91 -13.68 -12.53 2.86
CA ALA A 91 -13.29 -11.28 3.52
C ALA A 91 -11.92 -11.43 4.21
N SER A 92 -11.75 -12.53 4.95
CA SER A 92 -10.48 -12.86 5.60
C SER A 92 -9.33 -12.99 4.61
N ARG A 93 -9.57 -13.60 3.45
CA ARG A 93 -8.55 -13.80 2.41
C ARG A 93 -8.08 -12.48 1.82
N TYR A 94 -9.00 -11.55 1.55
CA TYR A 94 -8.63 -10.23 1.04
C TYR A 94 -7.78 -9.43 2.03
N LEU A 95 -8.09 -9.51 3.34
CA LEU A 95 -7.40 -8.73 4.36
C LEU A 95 -6.20 -9.45 5.00
N LYS A 96 -5.94 -10.70 4.65
CA LYS A 96 -4.93 -11.55 5.32
C LYS A 96 -3.56 -10.86 5.39
N ASP A 97 -3.08 -10.41 4.24
CA ASP A 97 -1.71 -9.93 4.06
C ASP A 97 -1.58 -8.40 4.13
N THR A 98 -2.67 -7.69 4.50
CA THR A 98 -2.70 -6.22 4.51
C THR A 98 -1.55 -5.58 5.31
N PRO A 99 -1.21 -6.02 6.54
CA PRO A 99 -0.09 -5.41 7.27
C PRO A 99 1.25 -5.56 6.54
N GLY A 100 1.51 -6.74 5.97
CA GLY A 100 2.73 -7.00 5.19
C GLY A 100 2.79 -6.17 3.93
N ARG A 101 1.66 -6.01 3.22
CA ARG A 101 1.55 -5.16 2.04
C ARG A 101 1.81 -3.69 2.34
N ILE A 102 1.22 -3.15 3.41
CA ILE A 102 1.43 -1.76 3.82
C ILE A 102 2.88 -1.53 4.24
N SER A 103 3.47 -2.43 5.04
CA SER A 103 4.89 -2.35 5.39
C SER A 103 5.80 -2.42 4.15
N GLY A 104 5.49 -3.29 3.19
CA GLY A 104 6.19 -3.37 1.92
C GLY A 104 6.14 -2.06 1.12
N LEU A 105 4.97 -1.43 1.04
CA LEU A 105 4.81 -0.12 0.39
C LEU A 105 5.66 0.96 1.08
N VAL A 106 5.65 1.02 2.41
CA VAL A 106 6.46 1.99 3.18
C VAL A 106 7.96 1.82 2.90
N ASN A 107 8.44 0.59 2.89
CA ASN A 107 9.84 0.29 2.59
C ASN A 107 10.20 0.71 1.17
N GLU A 108 9.32 0.40 0.21
CA GLU A 108 9.53 0.68 -1.20
C GLU A 108 9.48 2.18 -1.52
N ILE A 109 8.60 2.94 -0.85
CA ILE A 109 8.61 4.41 -0.88
C ILE A 109 9.98 4.94 -0.46
N GLY A 110 10.52 4.44 0.66
CA GLY A 110 11.84 4.84 1.15
C GLY A 110 12.94 4.53 0.14
N ARG A 111 12.93 3.31 -0.41
CA ARG A 111 13.88 2.86 -1.43
C ARG A 111 13.89 3.77 -2.66
N CYS A 112 12.72 3.98 -3.27
CA CYS A 112 12.59 4.82 -4.47
C CYS A 112 13.05 6.26 -4.21
N LYS A 113 12.68 6.86 -3.06
CA LYS A 113 13.14 8.22 -2.72
C LYS A 113 14.66 8.31 -2.64
N THR A 114 15.29 7.39 -1.92
CA THR A 114 16.75 7.38 -1.76
C THR A 114 17.45 7.24 -3.11
N GLN A 115 16.99 6.32 -3.97
CA GLN A 115 17.64 6.09 -5.27
C GLN A 115 17.42 7.24 -6.25
N LEU A 116 16.21 7.77 -6.35
CA LEU A 116 15.93 8.94 -7.20
C LEU A 116 16.73 10.17 -6.75
N THR A 117 16.83 10.41 -5.44
CA THR A 117 17.62 11.52 -4.90
C THR A 117 19.10 11.33 -5.18
N GLY A 118 19.63 10.11 -4.97
CA GLY A 118 21.03 9.80 -5.28
C GLY A 118 21.35 9.92 -6.77
N LEU A 119 20.44 9.48 -7.66
CA LEU A 119 20.62 9.64 -9.09
C LEU A 119 20.60 11.12 -9.51
N LYS A 120 19.71 11.92 -8.91
CA LYS A 120 19.69 13.38 -9.12
C LYS A 120 21.00 14.02 -8.69
N GLU A 121 21.51 13.68 -7.51
CA GLU A 121 22.80 14.20 -7.01
C GLU A 121 23.96 13.82 -7.94
N VAL A 122 23.99 12.59 -8.45
CA VAL A 122 25.00 12.14 -9.43
C VAL A 122 24.99 13.01 -10.69
N ILE A 123 23.79 13.32 -11.22
CA ILE A 123 23.61 14.16 -12.41
C ILE A 123 24.04 15.62 -12.12
N GLU A 124 23.56 16.19 -11.01
CA GLU A 124 23.83 17.58 -10.63
C GLU A 124 25.32 17.82 -10.32
N LEU A 125 26.00 16.84 -9.72
CA LEU A 125 27.43 16.90 -9.43
C LEU A 125 28.31 16.49 -10.61
N SER A 126 27.71 16.05 -11.73
CA SER A 126 28.44 15.52 -12.90
C SER A 126 29.48 14.46 -12.50
N ALA A 127 29.10 13.55 -11.60
CA ALA A 127 29.99 12.50 -11.13
C ALA A 127 30.42 11.61 -12.31
N THR A 128 31.69 11.24 -12.36
CA THR A 128 32.29 10.51 -13.49
C THR A 128 32.57 9.04 -13.19
N LEU A 129 32.55 8.65 -11.91
CA LEU A 129 32.78 7.30 -11.44
C LEU A 129 31.74 6.93 -10.37
N ASP A 130 31.26 5.70 -10.41
CA ASP A 130 30.37 5.16 -9.38
C ASP A 130 31.16 4.61 -8.18
N ALA A 131 30.44 4.09 -7.17
CA ALA A 131 31.05 3.51 -5.97
C ALA A 131 31.90 2.25 -6.22
N LYS A 132 31.77 1.61 -7.39
CA LYS A 132 32.54 0.45 -7.81
C LYS A 132 33.68 0.80 -8.78
N GLY A 133 33.78 2.07 -9.18
CA GLY A 133 34.77 2.56 -10.14
C GLY A 133 34.34 2.44 -11.60
N ASP A 134 33.07 2.13 -11.86
CA ASP A 134 32.50 2.14 -13.21
C ASP A 134 32.30 3.58 -13.70
N THR A 135 32.51 3.82 -15.00
CA THR A 135 32.31 5.16 -15.59
C THR A 135 30.83 5.52 -15.63
N ILE A 136 30.51 6.72 -15.18
CA ILE A 136 29.17 7.30 -15.27
C ILE A 136 29.12 8.11 -16.57
N ASP A 137 28.53 7.51 -17.60
CA ASP A 137 28.22 8.15 -18.87
C ASP A 137 26.70 8.28 -19.09
N ASP A 138 26.29 8.92 -20.19
CA ASP A 138 24.87 9.11 -20.50
C ASP A 138 24.10 7.79 -20.62
N VAL A 139 24.76 6.71 -21.05
CA VAL A 139 24.14 5.38 -21.17
C VAL A 139 23.88 4.79 -19.79
N TYR A 140 24.85 4.92 -18.88
CA TYR A 140 24.72 4.55 -17.47
C TYR A 140 23.57 5.32 -16.82
N LEU A 141 23.54 6.65 -16.97
CA LEU A 141 22.52 7.51 -16.36
C LEU A 141 21.13 7.15 -16.87
N LYS A 142 20.96 7.03 -18.18
CA LYS A 142 19.69 6.65 -18.80
C LYS A 142 19.20 5.29 -18.31
N LYS A 143 20.08 4.28 -18.27
CA LYS A 143 19.72 2.94 -17.80
C LYS A 143 19.25 2.97 -16.34
N ASN A 144 19.97 3.68 -15.47
CA ASN A 144 19.58 3.78 -14.07
C ASN A 144 18.27 4.56 -13.93
N LEU A 145 18.07 5.64 -14.69
CA LEU A 145 16.80 6.36 -14.72
C LEU A 145 15.64 5.45 -15.11
N ASP A 146 15.76 4.69 -16.20
CA ASP A 146 14.73 3.75 -16.66
C ASP A 146 14.36 2.73 -15.55
N ILE A 147 15.37 2.19 -14.85
CA ILE A 147 15.18 1.25 -13.72
C ILE A 147 14.41 1.92 -12.57
N GLU A 148 14.78 3.15 -12.20
CA GLU A 148 14.11 3.85 -11.10
C GLU A 148 12.68 4.28 -11.46
N ILE A 149 12.42 4.63 -12.73
CA ILE A 149 11.05 4.89 -13.20
C ILE A 149 10.19 3.60 -13.18
N GLU A 150 10.76 2.47 -13.61
CA GLU A 150 10.07 1.17 -13.52
C GLU A 150 9.75 0.81 -12.05
N ALA A 151 10.66 1.06 -11.12
CA ALA A 151 10.42 0.90 -9.69
C ALA A 151 9.23 1.73 -9.18
N VAL A 152 9.13 3.00 -9.59
CA VAL A 152 7.97 3.85 -9.24
C VAL A 152 6.67 3.32 -9.83
N ASN A 153 6.69 2.83 -11.08
CA ASN A 153 5.51 2.21 -11.71
C ASN A 153 5.03 0.96 -10.95
N ASN A 154 5.99 0.13 -10.50
CA ASN A 154 5.71 -1.06 -9.70
C ASN A 154 5.16 -0.70 -8.32
N LEU A 155 5.69 0.35 -7.69
CA LEU A 155 5.18 0.89 -6.43
C LEU A 155 3.72 1.37 -6.55
N GLU A 156 3.38 2.13 -7.60
CA GLU A 156 2.00 2.56 -7.87
C GLU A 156 1.06 1.38 -8.10
N SER A 157 1.51 0.38 -8.86
CA SER A 157 0.75 -0.85 -9.10
C SER A 157 0.48 -1.63 -7.81
N ALA A 158 1.48 -1.71 -6.93
CA ALA A 158 1.35 -2.34 -5.63
C ALA A 158 0.38 -1.58 -4.71
N LEU A 159 0.40 -0.23 -4.75
CA LEU A 159 -0.57 0.60 -4.04
C LEU A 159 -2.00 0.34 -4.53
N PHE A 160 -2.20 0.31 -5.85
CA PHE A 160 -3.51 0.06 -6.45
C PHE A 160 -4.08 -1.28 -6.02
N GLU A 161 -3.29 -2.35 -6.15
CA GLU A 161 -3.73 -3.69 -5.76
C GLU A 161 -3.99 -3.80 -4.25
N THR A 162 -3.14 -3.20 -3.42
CA THR A 162 -3.33 -3.19 -1.96
C THR A 162 -4.62 -2.45 -1.59
N SER A 163 -4.89 -1.30 -2.19
CA SER A 163 -6.12 -0.53 -2.00
C SER A 163 -7.35 -1.33 -2.43
N ARG A 164 -7.27 -2.01 -3.58
CA ARG A 164 -8.35 -2.86 -4.10
C ARG A 164 -8.68 -4.01 -3.14
N LEU A 165 -7.68 -4.70 -2.62
CA LEU A 165 -7.87 -5.82 -1.67
C LEU A 165 -8.45 -5.34 -0.34
N ILE A 166 -7.95 -4.23 0.20
CA ILE A 166 -8.50 -3.64 1.43
C ILE A 166 -9.98 -3.31 1.22
N ARG A 167 -10.32 -2.62 0.14
CA ARG A 167 -11.70 -2.25 -0.20
C ARG A 167 -12.59 -3.49 -0.30
N LEU A 168 -12.18 -4.49 -1.08
CA LEU A 168 -12.97 -5.73 -1.24
C LEU A 168 -13.16 -6.47 0.08
N GLY A 169 -12.13 -6.52 0.93
CA GLY A 169 -12.21 -7.13 2.24
C GLY A 169 -13.22 -6.45 3.15
N LEU A 170 -13.16 -5.11 3.25
CA LEU A 170 -14.07 -4.31 4.06
C LEU A 170 -15.51 -4.34 3.54
N GLU A 171 -15.71 -4.27 2.21
CA GLU A 171 -17.04 -4.38 1.60
C GLU A 171 -17.66 -5.76 1.82
N THR A 172 -16.87 -6.84 1.66
CA THR A 172 -17.35 -8.22 1.86
C THR A 172 -17.75 -8.43 3.33
N ASP A 173 -16.93 -7.97 4.26
CA ASP A 173 -17.24 -7.98 5.69
C ASP A 173 -18.51 -7.19 5.99
N SER A 174 -18.58 -5.92 5.57
CA SER A 174 -19.74 -5.07 5.82
C SER A 174 -21.04 -5.64 5.26
N ALA A 175 -20.99 -6.30 4.10
CA ALA A 175 -22.17 -6.89 3.47
C ALA A 175 -22.64 -8.20 4.14
N SER A 176 -21.72 -8.91 4.83
CA SER A 176 -21.96 -10.29 5.27
C SER A 176 -21.93 -10.46 6.78
N TRP A 177 -21.43 -9.48 7.53
CA TRP A 177 -21.19 -9.59 8.97
C TRP A 177 -22.43 -10.01 9.76
N ALA A 178 -23.59 -9.41 9.49
CA ALA A 178 -24.83 -9.76 10.19
C ALA A 178 -25.21 -11.25 10.03
N SER A 179 -25.01 -11.82 8.84
CA SER A 179 -25.27 -13.23 8.59
C SER A 179 -24.23 -14.13 9.26
N ILE A 180 -22.96 -13.72 9.28
CA ILE A 180 -21.87 -14.44 9.96
C ILE A 180 -22.11 -14.47 11.47
N ASP A 181 -22.42 -13.33 12.06
CA ASP A 181 -22.67 -13.18 13.50
C ASP A 181 -23.91 -13.96 13.94
N SER A 182 -24.99 -13.89 13.16
CA SER A 182 -26.20 -14.68 13.40
C SER A 182 -25.91 -16.19 13.35
N LEU A 183 -25.11 -16.65 12.39
CA LEU A 183 -24.73 -18.05 12.29
C LEU A 183 -23.96 -18.49 13.54
N ILE A 184 -22.93 -17.73 13.94
CA ILE A 184 -22.12 -18.07 15.12
C ILE A 184 -22.99 -18.11 16.38
N THR A 185 -23.88 -17.14 16.55
CA THR A 185 -24.82 -17.08 17.68
C THR A 185 -25.73 -18.30 17.72
N GLU A 186 -26.31 -18.68 16.58
CA GLU A 186 -27.16 -19.87 16.47
C GLU A 186 -26.39 -21.14 16.85
N LYS A 187 -25.19 -21.33 16.31
CA LYS A 187 -24.36 -22.51 16.58
C LYS A 187 -23.87 -22.58 18.02
N LYS A 188 -23.48 -21.46 18.64
CA LYS A 188 -23.20 -21.38 20.08
C LYS A 188 -24.43 -21.75 20.92
N GLY A 189 -25.62 -21.37 20.48
CA GLY A 189 -26.88 -21.78 21.13
C GLY A 189 -27.17 -23.28 21.03
N LEU A 190 -26.87 -23.91 19.89
CA LEU A 190 -26.97 -25.37 19.75
C LEU A 190 -26.01 -26.09 20.69
N TRP A 191 -24.76 -25.67 20.69
CA TRP A 191 -23.72 -26.18 21.58
C TRP A 191 -24.14 -26.11 23.05
N ALA A 192 -24.59 -24.93 23.51
CA ALA A 192 -25.00 -24.73 24.91
C ALA A 192 -26.17 -25.64 25.33
N ARG A 193 -27.12 -25.90 24.42
CA ARG A 193 -28.23 -26.84 24.68
C ARG A 193 -27.76 -28.29 24.72
N GLY A 194 -26.79 -28.66 23.90
CA GLY A 194 -26.17 -29.99 23.90
C GLY A 194 -25.56 -30.33 25.26
N ILE A 195 -24.70 -29.45 25.77
CA ILE A 195 -24.07 -29.62 27.09
C ILE A 195 -25.10 -29.70 28.21
N ALA A 196 -26.08 -28.80 28.24
CA ALA A 196 -27.11 -28.82 29.28
C ALA A 196 -27.98 -30.09 29.24
N GLY A 197 -28.16 -30.70 28.07
CA GLY A 197 -28.85 -31.97 27.90
C GLY A 197 -28.02 -33.15 28.40
N GLU A 198 -26.73 -33.18 28.09
CA GLU A 198 -25.80 -34.21 28.57
C GLU A 198 -25.68 -34.22 30.11
N ASP A 199 -25.56 -33.04 30.73
CA ASP A 199 -25.49 -32.89 32.19
C ASP A 199 -26.75 -33.40 32.90
N ASN A 200 -27.93 -33.23 32.31
CA ASN A 200 -29.19 -33.72 32.88
C ASN A 200 -29.31 -35.25 32.78
N VAL A 201 -28.83 -35.86 31.69
CA VAL A 201 -28.83 -37.32 31.52
C VAL A 201 -27.91 -37.99 32.54
N ILE A 202 -26.72 -37.43 32.77
CA ILE A 202 -25.77 -37.95 33.77
C ILE A 202 -26.38 -37.93 35.18
N ARG A 203 -27.02 -36.82 35.58
CA ARG A 203 -27.66 -36.70 36.90
C ARG A 203 -28.83 -37.66 37.11
N THR A 204 -29.64 -37.93 36.08
CA THR A 204 -30.75 -38.90 36.19
C THR A 204 -30.31 -40.36 36.28
N HIS A 205 -29.03 -40.67 36.01
CA HIS A 205 -28.47 -42.02 36.15
C HIS A 205 -27.69 -42.24 37.46
N GLU A 206 -27.55 -41.21 38.30
CA GLU A 206 -26.90 -41.28 39.61
C GLU A 206 -27.89 -41.29 40.80
N GLU A 207 -29.20 -41.18 40.54
CA GLU A 207 -30.30 -41.34 41.53
C GLU A 207 -30.91 -42.75 41.50
#